data_AF-A0A537SBR9-F1
#
_entry.id   AF-A0A537SBR9-F1
#
_cell.length_a   1.000
_cell.length_b   1.000
_cell.length_c   1.000
_cell.angle_alpha   90.00
_cell.angle_beta   90.00
_cell.angle_gamma   90.00
#
_symmetry.space_group_name_H-M   'P 1'
#
loop_
_entity.id
_entity.type
_entity.pdbx_description
1 polymer ?
#
loop_
_entity_poly.entity_id
_entity_poly.type
_entity_poly.pdbx_seq_one_letter_code
_entity_poly.pdbx_strand_id
1 'polypeptide(L)'
;MPLSPRSTPSSRGCRVESHSGHSAWPSPGTPGRARRGRSVENRCHTCRTSPAVEPGRPVAFAPVYLSHLRDTRAVERATIAVEKTRGPILLVSGADDQMWPSSALADIAMRRLETHHHPYPFRHLKYEGAGHLILVPGGPRTTRTLRLQVEGMADRLLSMGGTPKADAEAGVDAWRSLLEFLEAGIKGRR
;
A
#
# COMPACT_ATOMS: atom_id res chain seq x y z
N MET A 1 -53.70 28.92 -4.43
CA MET A 1 -52.53 29.26 -3.58
C MET A 1 -51.31 28.53 -4.11
N PRO A 2 -50.34 29.21 -4.74
CA PRO A 2 -49.14 28.55 -5.25
C PRO A 2 -48.11 28.38 -4.13
N LEU A 3 -47.57 27.17 -4.02
CA LEU A 3 -46.49 26.82 -3.09
C LEU A 3 -45.13 27.24 -3.68
N SER A 4 -44.37 28.01 -2.91
CA SER A 4 -43.03 28.49 -3.26
C SER A 4 -42.02 27.34 -3.51
N PRO A 5 -41.09 27.48 -4.47
CA PRO A 5 -40.02 26.50 -4.66
C PRO A 5 -38.93 26.66 -3.59
N ARG A 6 -38.53 25.54 -2.97
CA ARG A 6 -37.36 25.48 -2.08
C ARG A 6 -36.07 25.61 -2.89
N SER A 7 -35.25 26.56 -2.47
CA SER A 7 -33.90 26.85 -2.97
C SER A 7 -32.95 25.66 -2.80
N THR A 8 -32.25 25.30 -3.88
CA THR A 8 -31.08 24.42 -3.88
C THR A 8 -29.84 25.17 -3.36
N PRO A 9 -29.02 24.61 -2.45
CA PRO A 9 -27.75 25.24 -2.10
C PRO A 9 -26.70 24.95 -3.19
N SER A 10 -26.09 26.01 -3.70
CA SER A 10 -25.07 25.97 -4.75
C SER A 10 -23.82 25.22 -4.31
N SER A 11 -23.31 24.31 -5.14
CA SER A 11 -22.00 23.68 -4.98
C SER A 11 -20.88 24.71 -5.25
N ARG A 12 -20.41 25.40 -4.20
CA ARG A 12 -19.14 26.14 -4.29
C ARG A 12 -18.00 25.14 -4.15
N GLY A 13 -17.22 24.97 -5.23
CA GLY A 13 -16.02 24.14 -5.23
C GLY A 13 -14.99 24.64 -4.23
N CYS A 14 -14.42 23.72 -3.45
CA CYS A 14 -13.29 24.03 -2.58
C CYS A 14 -12.03 24.24 -3.42
N ARG A 15 -11.48 25.46 -3.36
CA ARG A 15 -10.16 25.84 -3.85
C ARG A 15 -9.11 25.27 -2.89
N VAL A 16 -8.13 24.53 -3.43
CA VAL A 16 -6.94 24.11 -2.67
C VAL A 16 -5.89 25.21 -2.82
N GLU A 17 -5.51 25.86 -1.73
CA GLU A 17 -4.35 26.76 -1.69
C GLU A 17 -3.11 25.97 -1.26
N SER A 18 -2.15 25.82 -2.16
CA SER A 18 -0.83 25.28 -1.87
C SER A 18 0.08 26.40 -1.35
N HIS A 19 0.56 26.30 -0.11
CA HIS A 19 1.68 27.11 0.35
C HIS A 19 2.97 26.28 0.23
N SER A 20 3.89 26.74 -0.61
CA SER A 20 5.24 26.19 -0.74
C SER A 20 6.09 26.65 0.46
N GLY A 21 6.25 25.78 1.46
CA GLY A 21 7.23 25.97 2.53
C GLY A 21 8.52 25.23 2.18
N HIS A 22 9.59 25.97 1.87
CA HIS A 22 10.94 25.42 1.80
C HIS A 22 11.46 25.14 3.22
N SER A 23 11.91 23.92 3.48
CA SER A 23 12.52 23.53 4.74
C SER A 23 14.03 23.84 4.69
N ALA A 24 14.45 24.93 5.33
CA ALA A 24 15.85 25.19 5.62
C ALA A 24 16.23 24.51 6.95
N TRP A 25 17.35 23.77 6.97
CA TRP A 25 17.90 23.13 8.17
C TRP A 25 18.64 24.17 9.05
N PRO A 26 18.41 24.24 10.37
CA PRO A 26 19.16 25.13 11.24
C PRO A 26 20.51 24.54 11.68
N SER A 27 21.56 25.35 11.67
CA SER A 27 22.90 25.05 12.21
C SER A 27 22.89 24.94 13.75
N PRO A 28 23.81 24.19 14.37
CA PRO A 28 23.77 23.89 15.80
C PRO A 28 24.20 25.10 16.65
N GLY A 29 23.36 25.53 17.60
CA GLY A 29 23.77 26.51 18.61
C GLY A 29 22.68 27.43 19.19
N THR A 30 21.42 27.36 18.75
CA THR A 30 20.35 28.22 19.28
C THR A 30 19.18 27.39 19.82
N PRO A 31 18.75 27.55 21.09
CA PRO A 31 17.55 26.88 21.58
C PRO A 31 16.31 27.54 20.95
N GLY A 32 15.90 27.03 19.80
CA GLY A 32 14.69 27.45 19.09
C GLY A 32 13.44 26.88 19.75
N ARG A 33 12.55 27.75 20.22
CA ARG A 33 11.19 27.40 20.65
C ARG A 33 10.49 26.67 19.51
N ALA A 34 10.23 25.38 19.65
CA ALA A 34 9.45 24.61 18.68
C ALA A 34 8.08 25.27 18.51
N ARG A 35 7.84 25.90 17.36
CA ARG A 35 6.49 26.27 16.95
C ARG A 35 5.75 24.95 16.76
N ARG A 36 4.76 24.65 17.60
CA ARG A 36 3.78 23.59 17.31
C ARG A 36 3.21 23.88 15.93
N GLY A 37 3.66 23.15 14.92
CA GLY A 37 2.99 23.10 13.65
C GLY A 37 1.57 22.64 13.92
N ARG A 38 0.58 23.41 13.47
CA ARG A 38 -0.80 22.91 13.45
C ARG A 38 -0.78 21.67 12.58
N SER A 39 -1.21 20.53 13.13
CA SER A 39 -1.49 19.34 12.34
C SER A 39 -2.42 19.77 11.22
N VAL A 40 -1.95 19.69 9.97
CA VAL A 40 -2.82 19.82 8.82
C VAL A 40 -3.57 18.50 8.76
N GLU A 41 -4.73 18.48 9.41
CA GLU A 41 -5.61 17.34 9.35
C GLU A 41 -6.23 17.32 7.96
N ASN A 42 -5.61 16.56 7.07
CA ASN A 42 -6.09 16.31 5.71
C ASN A 42 -7.32 15.40 5.80
N ARG A 43 -8.42 15.91 6.36
CA ARG A 43 -9.69 15.19 6.47
C ARG A 43 -10.30 15.11 5.07
N CYS A 44 -10.07 13.99 4.39
CA CYS A 44 -10.82 13.64 3.20
C CYS A 44 -12.28 13.38 3.63
N HIS A 45 -13.15 14.39 3.52
CA HIS A 45 -14.53 14.35 4.02
C HIS A 45 -15.43 13.33 3.29
N THR A 46 -14.93 12.63 2.27
CA THR A 46 -15.68 11.62 1.51
C THR A 46 -15.26 10.17 1.80
N CYS A 47 -14.19 9.92 2.57
CA CYS A 47 -13.76 8.56 2.90
C CYS A 47 -14.34 8.10 4.25
N ARG A 48 -15.61 7.70 4.25
CA ARG A 48 -16.36 7.31 5.46
C ARG A 48 -16.22 5.83 5.82
N THR A 49 -15.04 5.24 5.67
CA THR A 49 -14.82 3.82 6.00
C THR A 49 -13.45 3.60 6.63
N SER A 50 -13.20 4.20 7.78
CA SER A 50 -12.28 3.54 8.72
C SER A 50 -13.01 2.33 9.27
N PRO A 51 -12.46 1.10 9.18
CA PRO A 51 -13.09 -0.06 9.78
C PRO A 51 -13.33 0.20 11.27
N ALA A 52 -14.49 -0.17 11.78
CA ALA A 52 -14.76 -0.14 13.22
C ALA A 52 -13.69 -0.99 13.92
N VAL A 53 -12.95 -0.37 14.85
CA VAL A 53 -11.86 -1.03 15.56
C VAL A 53 -12.39 -1.46 16.92
N GLU A 54 -12.73 -2.74 17.02
CA GLU A 54 -13.03 -3.35 18.32
C GLU A 54 -11.72 -3.71 19.03
N PRO A 55 -11.53 -3.33 20.31
CA PRO A 55 -10.35 -3.70 21.06
C PRO A 55 -10.10 -5.22 21.03
N GLY A 56 -8.88 -5.63 20.66
CA GLY A 56 -8.49 -7.04 20.65
C GLY A 56 -8.95 -7.85 19.42
N ARG A 57 -9.74 -7.29 18.51
CA ARG A 57 -10.05 -7.95 17.23
C ARG A 57 -9.09 -7.51 16.13
N PRO A 58 -8.48 -8.45 15.39
CA PRO A 58 -7.68 -8.11 14.22
C PRO A 58 -8.50 -7.42 13.15
N VAL A 59 -7.96 -6.36 12.58
CA VAL A 59 -8.56 -5.53 11.54
C VAL A 59 -7.85 -5.78 10.22
N ALA A 60 -8.61 -6.16 9.19
CA ALA A 60 -8.13 -6.17 7.82
C ALA A 60 -8.11 -4.72 7.29
N PHE A 61 -6.96 -4.28 6.80
CA PHE A 61 -6.79 -2.93 6.25
C PHE A 61 -6.83 -2.92 4.72
N ALA A 62 -6.68 -4.08 4.07
CA ALA A 62 -6.79 -4.23 2.62
C ALA A 62 -8.05 -3.58 2.00
N PRO A 63 -9.27 -3.68 2.60
CA PRO A 63 -10.45 -3.00 2.06
C PRO A 63 -10.33 -1.48 1.95
N VAL A 64 -9.59 -0.84 2.88
CA VAL A 64 -9.37 0.62 2.84
C VAL A 64 -8.55 0.99 1.61
N TYR A 65 -7.46 0.26 1.34
CA TYR A 65 -6.66 0.43 0.13
C TYR A 65 -7.48 0.20 -1.14
N LEU A 66 -8.25 -0.90 -1.20
CA LEU A 66 -9.10 -1.20 -2.35
C LEU A 66 -10.10 -0.08 -2.64
N SER A 67 -10.63 0.58 -1.60
CA SER A 67 -11.52 1.73 -1.79
C SER A 67 -10.81 2.92 -2.47
N HIS A 68 -9.54 3.16 -2.13
CA HIS A 68 -8.73 4.23 -2.73
C HIS A 68 -8.31 3.93 -4.17
N LEU A 69 -8.17 2.64 -4.53
CA LEU A 69 -7.86 2.24 -5.92
C LEU A 69 -8.96 2.60 -6.94
N ARG A 70 -10.15 3.04 -6.47
CA ARG A 70 -11.23 3.53 -7.34
C ARG A 70 -10.94 4.90 -7.95
N ASP A 71 -10.12 5.73 -7.31
CA ASP A 71 -9.68 7.02 -7.89
C ASP A 71 -8.50 6.78 -8.82
N THR A 72 -8.80 6.50 -10.09
CA THR A 72 -7.79 6.20 -11.11
C THR A 72 -6.78 7.32 -11.32
N ARG A 73 -7.18 8.59 -11.12
CA ARG A 73 -6.27 9.73 -11.24
C ARG A 73 -5.30 9.78 -10.07
N ALA A 74 -5.77 9.52 -8.85
CA ALA A 74 -4.90 9.43 -7.69
C ALA A 74 -3.94 8.24 -7.81
N VAL A 75 -4.44 7.09 -8.28
CA VAL A 75 -3.61 5.90 -8.56
C VAL A 75 -2.52 6.24 -9.56
N GLU A 76 -2.83 6.86 -10.70
CA GLU A 76 -1.82 7.21 -11.71
C GLU A 76 -0.73 8.13 -11.14
N ARG A 77 -1.11 9.15 -10.36
CA ARG A 77 -0.13 10.07 -9.74
C ARG A 77 0.74 9.40 -8.67
N ALA A 78 0.20 8.43 -7.95
CA ALA A 78 0.89 7.75 -6.85
C ALA A 78 1.63 6.48 -7.30
N THR A 79 1.40 6.00 -8.52
CA THR A 79 2.00 4.77 -9.02
C THR A 79 3.51 4.94 -9.17
N ILE A 80 4.26 4.00 -8.59
CA ILE A 80 5.72 3.94 -8.72
C ILE A 80 6.06 3.66 -10.19
N ALA A 81 7.00 4.43 -10.74
CA ALA A 81 7.45 4.33 -12.13
C ALA A 81 8.35 3.09 -12.35
N VAL A 82 7.78 1.89 -12.17
CA VAL A 82 8.48 0.60 -12.28
C VAL A 82 9.08 0.35 -13.67
N GLU A 83 8.51 0.93 -14.72
CA GLU A 83 9.01 0.92 -16.10
C GLU A 83 10.38 1.57 -16.26
N LYS A 84 10.82 2.38 -15.29
CA LYS A 84 12.14 3.01 -15.31
C LYS A 84 13.23 2.13 -14.69
N THR A 85 12.88 0.97 -14.16
CA THR A 85 13.83 0.03 -13.55
C THR A 85 14.78 -0.52 -14.63
N ARG A 86 16.09 -0.52 -14.38
CA ARG A 86 17.08 -1.03 -15.34
C ARG A 86 17.43 -2.49 -15.06
N GLY A 87 16.42 -3.35 -15.08
CA GLY A 87 16.63 -4.78 -14.88
C GLY A 87 15.35 -5.60 -14.78
N PRO A 88 15.51 -6.94 -14.64
CA PRO A 88 14.39 -7.85 -14.46
C PRO A 88 13.62 -7.57 -13.16
N ILE A 89 12.30 -7.76 -13.17
CA ILE A 89 11.43 -7.56 -11.99
C ILE A 89 10.69 -8.85 -11.63
N LEU A 90 10.81 -9.29 -10.38
CA LEU A 90 9.99 -10.36 -9.81
C LEU A 90 9.11 -9.79 -8.70
N LEU A 91 7.80 -9.96 -8.83
CA LEU A 91 6.81 -9.61 -7.82
C LEU A 91 6.29 -10.88 -7.15
N VAL A 92 6.09 -10.84 -5.83
CA VAL A 92 5.54 -11.95 -5.04
C VAL A 92 4.42 -11.39 -4.17
N SER A 93 3.25 -12.05 -4.19
CA SER A 93 2.10 -11.60 -3.39
C SER A 93 1.21 -12.77 -2.94
N GLY A 94 0.56 -12.60 -1.79
CA GLY A 94 -0.55 -13.44 -1.35
C GLY A 94 -1.89 -12.85 -1.78
N ALA A 95 -2.76 -13.66 -2.38
CA ALA A 95 -4.09 -13.22 -2.82
C ALA A 95 -5.03 -12.88 -1.65
N ASP A 96 -4.75 -13.41 -0.45
CA ASP A 96 -5.48 -13.14 0.79
C ASP A 96 -4.70 -12.21 1.72
N ASP A 97 -3.84 -11.32 1.19
CA ASP A 97 -3.15 -10.31 2.01
C ASP A 97 -4.17 -9.30 2.59
N GLN A 98 -4.34 -9.36 3.91
CA GLN A 98 -5.30 -8.51 4.64
C GLN A 98 -4.67 -7.21 5.17
N MET A 99 -3.35 -7.04 5.04
CA MET A 99 -2.67 -5.81 5.44
C MET A 99 -2.80 -4.75 4.34
N TRP A 100 -2.57 -5.16 3.10
CA TRP A 100 -2.83 -4.38 1.89
C TRP A 100 -3.13 -5.32 0.72
N PRO A 101 -3.83 -4.90 -0.33
CA PRO A 101 -4.19 -5.77 -1.44
C PRO A 101 -2.99 -6.00 -2.37
N SER A 102 -1.97 -6.71 -1.90
CA SER A 102 -0.66 -6.83 -2.58
C SER A 102 -0.78 -7.41 -3.97
N SER A 103 -1.64 -8.41 -4.21
CA SER A 103 -1.88 -8.92 -5.57
C SER A 103 -2.47 -7.86 -6.50
N ALA A 104 -3.45 -7.07 -6.05
CA ALA A 104 -4.06 -6.04 -6.89
C ALA A 104 -3.07 -4.91 -7.21
N LEU A 105 -2.21 -4.56 -6.24
CA LEU A 105 -1.14 -3.57 -6.44
C LEU A 105 -0.05 -4.09 -7.38
N ALA A 106 0.32 -5.37 -7.28
CA ALA A 106 1.23 -6.01 -8.20
C ALA A 106 0.65 -6.07 -9.62
N ASP A 107 -0.65 -6.34 -9.79
CA ASP A 107 -1.31 -6.32 -11.10
C ASP A 107 -1.25 -4.91 -11.75
N ILE A 108 -1.30 -3.83 -10.96
CA ILE A 108 -1.08 -2.46 -11.46
C ILE A 108 0.34 -2.29 -12.00
N ALA A 109 1.35 -2.77 -11.25
CA ALA A 109 2.73 -2.72 -11.69
C ALA A 109 2.97 -3.55 -12.96
N MET A 110 2.41 -4.77 -13.04
CA MET A 110 2.50 -5.64 -14.22
C MET A 110 1.92 -4.97 -15.47
N ARG A 111 0.71 -4.42 -15.38
CA ARG A 111 0.09 -3.68 -16.51
C ARG A 111 0.92 -2.49 -16.95
N ARG A 112 1.56 -1.78 -16.01
CA ARG A 112 2.43 -0.64 -16.32
C ARG A 112 3.69 -1.09 -17.07
N LEU A 113 4.32 -2.18 -16.63
CA LEU A 113 5.48 -2.77 -17.33
C LEU A 113 5.11 -3.21 -18.76
N GLU A 114 3.95 -3.83 -18.94
CA GLU A 114 3.44 -4.23 -20.26
C GLU A 114 3.18 -3.01 -21.16
N THR A 115 2.47 -2.00 -20.63
CA THR A 115 2.08 -0.78 -21.37
C THR A 115 3.30 0.02 -21.84
N HIS A 116 4.36 0.04 -21.05
CA HIS A 116 5.60 0.75 -21.38
C HIS A 116 6.63 -0.13 -22.09
N HIS A 117 6.27 -1.35 -22.48
CA HIS A 117 7.16 -2.29 -23.18
C HIS A 117 8.50 -2.48 -22.46
N HIS A 118 8.43 -2.77 -21.14
CA HIS A 118 9.61 -2.94 -20.31
C HIS A 118 10.60 -3.94 -20.95
N PRO A 119 11.87 -3.56 -21.19
CA PRO A 119 12.77 -4.36 -22.03
C PRO A 119 13.38 -5.56 -21.32
N TYR A 120 13.17 -5.70 -20.01
CA TYR A 120 13.71 -6.80 -19.21
C TYR A 120 12.60 -7.78 -18.83
N PRO A 121 12.93 -9.06 -18.54
CA PRO A 121 11.95 -10.02 -18.06
C PRO A 121 11.26 -9.54 -16.79
N PHE A 122 9.93 -9.71 -16.72
CA PHE A 122 9.18 -9.47 -15.50
C PHE A 122 8.17 -10.60 -15.26
N ARG A 123 7.92 -10.90 -13.99
CA ARG A 123 7.01 -11.98 -13.57
C ARG A 123 6.36 -11.62 -12.25
N HIS A 124 5.13 -12.10 -12.07
CA HIS A 124 4.40 -12.01 -10.81
C HIS A 124 3.98 -13.40 -10.34
N LEU A 125 4.42 -13.77 -9.14
CA LEU A 125 3.99 -14.97 -8.43
C LEU A 125 2.86 -14.59 -7.48
N LYS A 126 1.66 -15.07 -7.80
CA LYS A 126 0.45 -14.83 -7.03
C LYS A 126 -0.01 -16.14 -6.40
N TYR A 127 -0.02 -16.17 -5.07
CA TYR A 127 -0.35 -17.37 -4.30
C TYR A 127 -1.74 -17.28 -3.70
N GLU A 128 -2.64 -18.16 -4.14
CA GLU A 128 -4.00 -18.25 -3.62
C GLU A 128 -4.00 -18.73 -2.16
N GLY A 129 -4.81 -18.09 -1.32
CA GLY A 129 -4.91 -18.41 0.11
C GLY A 129 -3.69 -18.04 0.96
N ALA A 130 -2.62 -17.51 0.37
CA ALA A 130 -1.50 -16.93 1.10
C ALA A 130 -1.82 -15.48 1.50
N GLY A 131 -1.37 -15.09 2.69
CA GLY A 131 -1.54 -13.76 3.24
C GLY A 131 -0.32 -12.88 3.05
N HIS A 132 -0.17 -11.92 3.94
CA HIS A 132 0.94 -10.96 3.93
C HIS A 132 2.29 -11.62 4.24
N LEU A 133 2.31 -12.70 5.03
CA LEU A 133 3.53 -13.32 5.55
C LEU A 133 4.04 -14.49 4.69
N ILE A 134 4.37 -14.19 3.43
CA ILE A 134 5.15 -15.10 2.58
C ILE A 134 6.63 -14.96 2.99
N LEU A 135 7.03 -15.76 3.98
CA LEU A 135 8.38 -15.75 4.52
C LEU A 135 9.26 -16.83 3.89
N VAL A 136 10.57 -16.66 4.02
CA VAL A 136 11.57 -17.65 3.62
C VAL A 136 11.27 -19.04 4.25
N PRO A 137 11.72 -20.14 3.62
CA PRO A 137 11.55 -21.48 4.16
C PRO A 137 12.06 -21.58 5.61
N GLY A 138 11.26 -22.18 6.49
CA GLY A 138 11.58 -22.31 7.93
C GLY A 138 11.16 -21.12 8.81
N GLY A 139 10.65 -20.02 8.24
CA GLY A 139 10.08 -18.91 9.00
C GLY A 139 8.77 -19.25 9.72
N PRO A 140 8.34 -18.44 10.70
CA PRO A 140 7.09 -18.67 11.43
C PRO A 140 5.86 -18.56 10.52
N ARG A 141 4.94 -19.52 10.61
CA ARG A 141 3.73 -19.61 9.76
C ARG A 141 2.41 -19.39 10.51
N THR A 142 2.50 -19.31 11.83
CA THR A 142 1.33 -19.19 12.72
C THR A 142 1.04 -17.75 13.10
N THR A 143 1.96 -16.82 12.85
CA THR A 143 1.72 -15.39 13.04
C THR A 143 0.60 -14.94 12.10
N ARG A 144 -0.55 -14.58 12.64
CA ARG A 144 -1.70 -14.10 11.85
C ARG A 144 -2.07 -12.65 12.15
N THR A 145 -1.41 -12.05 13.14
CA THR A 145 -1.69 -10.69 13.58
C THR A 145 -0.42 -9.93 13.93
N LEU A 146 -0.38 -8.64 13.64
CA LEU A 146 0.72 -7.74 14.03
C LEU A 146 0.19 -6.54 14.80
N ARG A 147 0.85 -6.19 15.90
CA ARG A 147 0.61 -4.91 16.59
C ARG A 147 1.57 -3.87 16.03
N LEU A 148 1.05 -2.79 15.45
CA LEU A 148 1.89 -1.67 15.01
C LEU A 148 2.11 -0.73 16.19
N GLN A 149 3.37 -0.43 16.50
CA GLN A 149 3.71 0.61 17.48
C GLN A 149 3.81 1.99 16.80
N VAL A 150 2.73 2.41 16.15
CA VAL A 150 2.62 3.74 15.52
C VAL A 150 1.65 4.57 16.35
N GLU A 151 1.99 5.83 16.62
CA GLU A 151 1.12 6.78 17.33
C GLU A 151 -0.25 6.85 16.64
N GLY A 152 -1.33 6.60 17.39
CA GLY A 152 -2.71 6.51 16.86
C GLY A 152 -3.12 5.14 16.26
N MET A 153 -2.19 4.18 16.16
CA MET A 153 -2.48 2.78 15.76
C MET A 153 -1.99 1.74 16.77
N ALA A 154 -1.40 2.15 17.89
CA ALA A 154 -0.79 1.29 18.90
C ALA A 154 -1.70 0.17 19.43
N ASP A 155 -3.01 0.43 19.53
CA ASP A 155 -4.00 -0.52 20.04
C ASP A 155 -4.61 -1.42 18.95
N ARG A 156 -4.16 -1.29 17.70
CA ARG A 156 -4.72 -2.03 16.56
C ARG A 156 -3.94 -3.31 16.31
N LEU A 157 -4.66 -4.42 16.32
CA LEU A 157 -4.18 -5.68 15.75
C LEU A 157 -4.47 -5.66 14.25
N LEU A 158 -3.43 -5.75 13.43
CA LEU A 158 -3.60 -5.94 11.98
C LEU A 158 -3.76 -7.41 11.67
N SER A 159 -4.71 -7.73 10.80
CA SER A 159 -4.83 -9.06 10.20
C SER A 159 -3.80 -9.22 9.09
N MET A 160 -3.06 -10.31 9.11
CA MET A 160 -2.10 -10.64 8.04
C MET A 160 -2.78 -11.40 6.89
N GLY A 161 -3.94 -11.99 7.13
CA GLY A 161 -4.63 -12.85 6.16
C GLY A 161 -3.95 -14.19 5.92
N GLY A 162 -4.47 -14.97 4.99
CA GLY A 162 -3.96 -16.27 4.56
C GLY A 162 -4.24 -17.44 5.49
N THR A 163 -3.66 -18.60 5.16
CA THR A 163 -3.61 -19.79 6.04
C THR A 163 -2.16 -20.25 6.28
N PRO A 164 -1.84 -20.90 7.43
CA PRO A 164 -0.47 -21.34 7.70
C PRO A 164 0.10 -22.28 6.62
N LYS A 165 -0.75 -23.13 6.04
CA LYS A 165 -0.38 -24.05 4.97
C LYS A 165 -0.07 -23.31 3.68
N ALA A 166 -0.95 -22.41 3.24
CA ALA A 166 -0.76 -21.66 2.01
C ALA A 166 0.46 -20.73 2.10
N ASP A 167 0.64 -20.03 3.23
CA ASP A 167 1.83 -19.21 3.48
C ASP A 167 3.11 -20.06 3.42
N ALA A 168 3.03 -21.31 3.90
CA ALA A 168 4.15 -22.22 3.92
C ALA A 168 4.56 -22.71 2.54
N GLU A 169 3.59 -23.15 1.75
CA GLU A 169 3.77 -23.60 0.38
C GLU A 169 4.24 -22.45 -0.51
N ALA A 170 3.61 -21.27 -0.38
CA ALA A 170 4.00 -20.06 -1.08
C ALA A 170 5.45 -19.66 -0.74
N GLY A 171 5.85 -19.70 0.53
CA GLY A 171 7.20 -19.35 0.94
C GLY A 171 8.28 -20.28 0.37
N VAL A 172 7.99 -21.59 0.25
CA VAL A 172 8.91 -22.56 -0.37
C VAL A 172 9.05 -22.31 -1.86
N ASP A 173 7.93 -22.13 -2.55
CA ASP A 173 7.92 -21.92 -3.99
C ASP A 173 8.51 -20.56 -4.39
N ALA A 174 8.13 -19.49 -3.68
CA ALA A 174 8.63 -18.14 -3.91
C ALA A 174 10.14 -18.07 -3.71
N TRP A 175 10.68 -18.78 -2.71
CA TRP A 175 12.12 -18.83 -2.47
C TRP A 175 12.88 -19.52 -3.60
N ARG A 176 12.39 -20.68 -4.06
CA ARG A 176 12.97 -21.37 -5.21
C ARG A 176 12.95 -20.47 -6.45
N SER A 177 11.79 -19.90 -6.75
CA SER A 177 11.61 -19.02 -7.91
C SER A 177 12.48 -17.77 -7.84
N LEU A 178 12.66 -17.18 -6.65
CA LEU A 178 13.56 -16.05 -6.43
C LEU A 178 15.01 -16.43 -6.74
N LEU A 179 15.49 -17.57 -6.25
CA LEU A 179 16.86 -18.02 -6.51
C LEU A 179 17.10 -18.27 -8.00
N GLU A 180 16.18 -18.96 -8.68
CA GLU A 180 16.23 -19.18 -10.14
C GLU A 180 16.25 -17.84 -10.90
N PHE A 181 15.40 -16.89 -10.48
CA PHE A 181 15.32 -15.57 -11.09
C PHE A 181 16.61 -14.76 -10.93
N LEU A 182 17.20 -14.78 -9.73
CA LEU A 182 18.47 -14.12 -9.45
C LEU A 182 19.61 -14.75 -10.23
N GLU A 183 19.67 -16.08 -10.30
CA GLU A 183 20.69 -16.80 -11.06
C GLU A 183 20.63 -16.44 -12.55
N ALA A 184 19.43 -16.45 -13.13
CA ALA A 184 19.21 -16.03 -14.52
C ALA A 184 19.60 -14.56 -14.76
N GLY A 185 19.22 -13.66 -13.85
CA GLY A 185 19.53 -12.23 -13.95
C GLY A 185 21.01 -11.87 -13.75
N ILE A 186 21.77 -12.72 -13.05
CA ILE A 186 23.23 -12.58 -12.91
C ILE A 186 23.93 -13.15 -14.15
N LYS A 187 23.52 -14.33 -14.63
CA LYS A 187 24.12 -14.97 -15.82
C LYS A 187 23.92 -14.14 -17.09
N GLY A 188 22.75 -13.52 -17.28
CA GLY A 188 22.47 -12.66 -18.44
C GLY A 188 23.22 -11.31 -18.48
N ARG A 189 24.06 -11.01 -17.49
CA ARG A 189 24.93 -9.82 -17.46
C ARG A 189 26.38 -10.10 -17.88
N ARG A 190 26.73 -11.34 -18.20
CA ARG A 190 28.06 -11.73 -18.70
C ARG A 190 28.13 -11.67 -20.22
#